data_AF-A0A0D2MYN3-F1
#
_entry.id   AF-A0A0D2MYN3-F1
#
_cell.length_a   1.000
_cell.length_b   1.000
_cell.length_c   1.000
_cell.angle_alpha   90.00
_cell.angle_beta   90.00
_cell.angle_gamma   90.00
#
_symmetry.space_group_name_H-M   'P 1'
#
loop_
_entity.id
_entity.type
_entity.pdbx_description
1 polymer ?
#
loop_
_entity_poly.entity_id
_entity_poly.type
_entity_poly.pdbx_seq_one_letter_code
_entity_poly.pdbx_strand_id
1 'polypeptide(L)'
;MAHADDPYALNADGTAADPLAFQAALRADASKMAELEADPELQGVLLGPDTAAMQALLQQAFQAQMAKAKDMGRWMAERTIDAQRASATVPRDTVQLYAQLAQSGLQYGPAFRLLRNVHVPDTN
;
A
#
# COMPACT_ATOMS: atom_id res chain seq x y z
N MET A 1 16.98 -13.04 13.94
CA MET A 1 17.11 -13.57 12.56
C MET A 1 17.29 -12.37 11.65
N ALA A 2 18.48 -12.22 11.06
CA ALA A 2 18.82 -11.09 10.22
C ALA A 2 18.12 -11.24 8.85
N HIS A 3 17.37 -10.22 8.44
CA HIS A 3 16.82 -10.10 7.08
C HIS A 3 17.97 -9.79 6.12
N ALA A 4 18.76 -10.81 5.77
CA ALA A 4 19.97 -10.64 4.96
C ALA A 4 19.72 -10.66 3.44
N ASP A 5 18.48 -10.88 2.99
CA ASP A 5 18.19 -11.14 1.56
C ASP A 5 17.36 -10.04 0.86
N ASP A 6 16.75 -9.11 1.61
CA ASP A 6 15.96 -8.01 1.02
C ASP A 6 16.73 -6.69 1.08
N PRO A 7 17.36 -6.23 -0.02
CA PRO A 7 18.12 -4.98 -0.03
C PRO A 7 17.24 -3.73 0.12
N TYR A 8 15.92 -3.89 0.01
CA TYR A 8 14.92 -2.83 0.20
C TYR A 8 14.17 -2.93 1.54
N ALA A 9 14.64 -3.76 2.47
CA ALA A 9 14.02 -3.88 3.78
C ALA A 9 14.07 -2.55 4.56
N LEU A 10 12.92 -2.13 5.09
CA LEU A 10 12.77 -0.97 5.96
C LEU A 10 12.52 -1.43 7.40
N ASN A 11 13.06 -0.68 8.35
CA ASN A 11 12.75 -0.82 9.78
C ASN A 11 11.34 -0.29 10.08
N ALA A 12 10.83 -0.58 11.27
CA ALA A 12 9.52 -0.09 11.73
C ALA A 12 9.40 1.45 11.71
N ASP A 13 10.52 2.16 11.84
CA ASP A 13 10.60 3.62 11.80
C ASP A 13 10.67 4.20 10.38
N GLY A 14 10.70 3.36 9.34
CA GLY A 14 10.73 3.77 7.93
C GLY A 14 12.13 3.97 7.33
N THR A 15 13.19 3.83 8.12
CA THR A 15 14.59 3.86 7.68
C THR A 15 14.97 2.54 7.00
N ALA A 16 15.87 2.55 6.01
CA ALA A 16 16.42 1.32 5.42
C ALA A 16 17.21 0.52 6.48
N ALA A 17 17.00 -0.80 6.52
CA ALA A 17 17.69 -1.71 7.43
C ALA A 17 19.20 -1.76 7.15
N ASP A 18 19.59 -1.72 5.87
CA ASP A 18 20.97 -1.54 5.43
C ASP A 18 21.04 -0.41 4.38
N PRO A 19 21.52 0.79 4.75
CA PRO A 19 21.60 1.93 3.84
C PRO A 19 22.53 1.67 2.65
N LEU A 20 23.61 0.91 2.83
CA LEU A 20 24.57 0.66 1.76
C LEU A 20 24.04 -0.38 0.77
N ALA A 21 23.40 -1.44 1.28
CA ALA A 21 22.72 -2.42 0.42
C ALA A 21 21.58 -1.78 -0.37
N PHE A 22 20.82 -0.86 0.24
CA PHE A 22 19.76 -0.12 -0.43
C PHE A 22 20.30 0.74 -1.58
N GLN A 23 21.37 1.51 -1.35
CA GLN A 23 22.01 2.31 -2.41
C GLN A 23 22.57 1.43 -3.54
N ALA A 24 23.20 0.30 -3.19
CA ALA A 24 23.75 -0.63 -4.18
C ALA A 24 22.65 -1.25 -5.05
N ALA A 25 21.54 -1.66 -4.44
CA ALA A 25 20.39 -2.21 -5.17
C ALA A 25 19.69 -1.13 -6.01
N LEU A 26 19.55 0.09 -5.49
CA LEU A 26 18.98 1.21 -6.23
C LEU A 26 19.83 1.55 -7.46
N ARG A 27 21.16 1.50 -7.35
CA ARG A 27 22.09 1.73 -8.47
C ARG A 27 22.08 0.57 -9.49
N ALA A 28 21.79 -0.66 -9.05
CA ALA A 28 21.66 -1.82 -9.92
C ALA A 28 20.33 -1.86 -10.67
N ASP A 29 19.31 -1.14 -10.19
CA ASP A 29 17.97 -1.11 -10.75
C ASP A 29 17.83 0.01 -11.81
N ALA A 30 17.93 -0.38 -13.08
CA ALA A 30 17.91 0.56 -14.21
C ALA A 30 16.59 1.36 -14.31
N SER A 31 15.47 0.78 -13.88
CA SER A 31 14.17 1.46 -13.91
C SER A 31 14.12 2.58 -12.88
N LYS A 32 14.54 2.30 -11.64
CA LYS A 32 14.59 3.31 -10.58
C LYS A 32 15.64 4.39 -10.85
N MET A 33 16.77 4.00 -11.45
CA MET A 33 17.79 4.96 -11.89
C MET A 33 17.25 5.94 -12.94
N ALA A 34 16.45 5.48 -13.91
CA ALA A 34 15.82 6.36 -14.89
C ALA A 34 14.81 7.34 -14.26
N GLU A 35 14.07 6.91 -13.23
CA GLU A 35 13.19 7.79 -12.45
C GLU A 35 13.98 8.82 -11.63
N LEU A 36 15.16 8.44 -11.11
CA LEU A 36 16.05 9.34 -10.38
C LEU A 36 16.75 10.36 -11.29
N GLU A 37 17.01 10.02 -12.56
CA GLU A 37 17.54 10.98 -13.53
C GLU A 37 16.56 12.10 -13.84
N ALA A 38 15.24 11.87 -13.66
CA ALA A 38 14.23 12.91 -13.80
C ALA A 38 14.23 13.92 -12.63
N ASP A 39 14.85 13.57 -11.49
CA ASP A 39 14.92 14.39 -10.29
C ASP A 39 16.33 14.39 -9.68
N PRO A 40 17.22 15.28 -10.16
CA PRO A 40 18.62 15.29 -9.76
C PRO A 40 18.85 15.67 -8.30
N GLU A 41 17.93 16.39 -7.67
CA GLU A 41 18.00 16.70 -6.23
C GLU A 41 17.76 15.44 -5.40
N LEU A 42 16.75 14.65 -5.78
CA LEU A 42 16.46 13.37 -5.16
C LEU A 42 17.60 12.36 -5.37
N GLN A 43 18.16 12.31 -6.57
CA GLN A 43 19.32 11.48 -6.88
C GLN A 43 20.54 11.83 -6.00
N GLY A 44 20.82 13.12 -5.84
CA GLY A 44 21.92 13.62 -5.03
C GLY A 44 21.78 13.24 -3.54
N VAL A 45 20.57 13.25 -3.00
CA VAL A 45 20.30 12.87 -1.61
C VAL A 45 20.35 11.35 -1.41
N LEU A 46 19.81 10.56 -2.35
CA LEU A 46 19.75 9.10 -2.22
C LEU A 46 21.08 8.40 -2.54
N LEU A 47 21.82 8.88 -3.56
CA LEU A 47 23.11 8.30 -3.98
C LEU A 47 24.33 9.09 -3.49
N GLY A 48 24.09 10.15 -2.70
CA GLY A 48 25.13 10.95 -2.09
C GLY A 48 25.91 10.20 -1.00
N PRO A 49 27.06 10.75 -0.57
CA PRO A 49 27.87 10.18 0.51
C PRO A 49 27.15 10.26 1.88
N ASP A 50 26.17 11.15 2.03
CA ASP A 50 25.43 11.38 3.26
C ASP A 50 24.29 10.38 3.45
N THR A 51 24.64 9.20 3.97
CA THR A 51 23.66 8.17 4.36
C THR A 51 22.62 8.67 5.38
N ALA A 52 22.97 9.65 6.22
CA ALA A 52 22.04 10.27 7.16
C ALA A 52 20.91 11.05 6.48
N ALA A 53 21.23 11.79 5.41
CA ALA A 53 20.24 12.55 4.64
C ALA A 53 19.27 11.63 3.90
N MET A 54 19.81 10.55 3.29
CA MET A 54 18.99 9.49 2.68
C MET A 54 18.02 8.86 3.70
N GLN A 55 18.52 8.47 4.87
CA GLN A 55 17.70 7.85 5.91
C GLN A 55 16.62 8.79 6.44
N ALA A 56 16.94 10.08 6.62
CA ALA A 56 15.97 11.09 7.03
C ALA A 56 14.86 11.26 5.97
N LEU A 57 15.21 11.24 4.68
CA LEU A 57 14.24 11.33 3.58
C LEU A 57 13.31 10.11 3.56
N LEU A 58 13.88 8.89 3.68
CA LEU A 58 13.10 7.65 3.74
C LEU A 58 12.14 7.65 4.94
N GLN A 59 12.64 8.06 6.11
CA GLN A 59 11.83 8.17 7.32
C GLN A 59 10.67 9.19 7.15
N GLN A 60 10.94 10.36 6.57
CA GLN A 60 9.90 11.36 6.31
C GLN A 60 8.83 10.85 5.33
N ALA A 61 9.26 10.21 4.23
CA ALA A 61 8.34 9.63 3.26
C ALA A 61 7.45 8.55 3.90
N PHE A 62 8.04 7.68 4.72
CA PHE A 62 7.32 6.63 5.44
C PHE A 62 6.33 7.21 6.45
N GLN A 63 6.73 8.21 7.24
CA GLN A 63 5.84 8.88 8.19
C GLN A 63 4.69 9.58 7.47
N ALA A 64 4.94 10.25 6.35
CA ALA A 64 3.90 10.88 5.55
C ALA A 64 2.91 9.85 4.99
N GLN A 65 3.40 8.69 4.54
CA GLN A 65 2.55 7.59 4.07
C GLN A 65 1.70 7.00 5.20
N MET A 66 2.30 6.76 6.37
CA MET A 66 1.59 6.27 7.55
C MET A 66 0.55 7.26 8.06
N ALA A 67 0.85 8.57 8.05
CA ALA A 67 -0.09 9.62 8.41
C ALA A 67 -1.31 9.61 7.47
N LYS A 68 -1.09 9.56 6.15
CA LYS A 68 -2.17 9.43 5.16
C LYS A 68 -3.00 8.16 5.36
N ALA A 69 -2.35 7.02 5.61
CA ALA A 69 -3.05 5.75 5.87
C ALA A 69 -3.89 5.82 7.15
N LYS A 70 -3.37 6.45 8.20
CA LYS A 70 -4.08 6.68 9.46
C LYS A 70 -5.27 7.62 9.28
N ASP A 71 -5.11 8.71 8.53
CA ASP A 71 -6.19 9.66 8.25
C ASP A 71 -7.29 9.01 7.40
N MET A 72 -6.93 8.22 6.38
CA MET A 72 -7.90 7.41 5.63
C MET A 72 -8.59 6.38 6.53
N GLY A 73 -7.85 5.69 7.39
CA GLY A 73 -8.39 4.74 8.36
C GLY A 73 -9.35 5.41 9.35
N ARG A 74 -9.01 6.62 9.82
CA ARG A 74 -9.87 7.42 10.69
C ARG A 74 -11.13 7.86 9.96
N TRP A 75 -11.00 8.39 8.75
CA TRP A 75 -12.15 8.77 7.92
C TRP A 75 -13.08 7.57 7.69
N MET A 76 -12.53 6.39 7.39
CA MET A 76 -13.32 5.17 7.21
C MET A 76 -13.95 4.67 8.53
N ALA A 77 -13.26 4.79 9.67
CA ALA A 77 -13.78 4.41 10.99
C ALA A 77 -14.87 5.38 11.48
N GLU A 78 -14.79 6.65 11.10
CA GLU A 78 -15.76 7.70 11.40
C GLU A 78 -16.94 7.72 10.41
N ARG A 79 -16.90 6.93 9.32
CA ARG A 79 -18.05 6.79 8.42
C ARG A 79 -19.20 6.11 9.16
N THR A 80 -20.23 6.91 9.43
CA THR A 80 -21.50 6.42 9.96
C THR A 80 -22.13 5.40 9.00
N ILE A 81 -22.98 4.52 9.54
CA ILE A 81 -23.70 3.49 8.76
C ILE A 81 -24.49 4.12 7.61
N ASP A 82 -25.09 5.30 7.82
CA ASP A 82 -25.80 6.05 6.78
C ASP A 82 -24.86 6.56 5.68
N ALA A 83 -23.67 7.06 6.02
CA ALA A 83 -22.68 7.48 5.03
C ALA A 83 -22.18 6.31 4.17
N GLN A 84 -22.08 5.11 4.75
CA GLN A 84 -21.76 3.88 4.02
C GLN A 84 -22.91 3.50 3.07
N ARG A 85 -24.15 3.47 3.58
CA ARG A 85 -25.34 3.15 2.78
C ARG A 85 -25.55 4.14 1.63
N ALA A 86 -25.38 5.43 1.88
CA ALA A 86 -25.52 6.47 0.86
C ALA A 86 -24.49 6.33 -0.27
N SER A 87 -23.29 5.84 0.03
CA SER A 87 -22.27 5.60 -0.99
C SER A 87 -22.45 4.30 -1.78
N ALA A 88 -23.18 3.32 -1.24
CA ALA A 88 -23.43 2.03 -1.89
C ALA A 88 -24.58 2.13 -2.90
N THR A 89 -24.32 2.76 -4.05
CA THR A 89 -25.31 3.05 -5.07
C THR A 89 -25.40 1.99 -6.17
N VAL A 90 -24.34 1.19 -6.36
CA VAL A 90 -24.25 0.25 -7.48
C VAL A 90 -24.74 -1.13 -7.04
N PRO A 91 -25.80 -1.68 -7.67
CA PRO A 91 -26.25 -3.03 -7.37
C PRO A 91 -25.23 -4.06 -7.86
N ARG A 92 -24.90 -5.04 -7.02
CA ARG A 92 -23.97 -6.12 -7.34
C ARG A 92 -24.73 -7.42 -7.57
N ASP A 93 -24.40 -8.11 -8.65
CA ASP A 93 -24.92 -9.45 -8.93
C ASP A 93 -24.42 -10.45 -7.87
N THR A 94 -25.37 -11.07 -7.17
CA THR A 94 -25.10 -11.98 -6.06
C THR A 94 -24.57 -13.34 -6.53
N VAL A 95 -24.93 -13.78 -7.73
CA VAL A 95 -24.40 -15.02 -8.35
C VAL A 95 -22.92 -14.83 -8.66
N GLN A 96 -22.56 -13.70 -9.28
CA GLN A 96 -21.16 -13.39 -9.54
C GLN A 96 -20.36 -13.19 -8.24
N LEU A 97 -20.97 -12.56 -7.22
CA LEU A 97 -20.34 -12.40 -5.91
C LEU A 97 -19.99 -13.76 -5.30
N TYR A 98 -20.92 -14.71 -5.28
CA TYR A 98 -20.63 -16.05 -4.73
C TYR A 98 -19.62 -16.83 -5.58
N ALA A 99 -19.57 -16.61 -6.90
CA ALA A 99 -18.53 -17.19 -7.74
C ALA A 99 -17.14 -16.64 -7.40
N GLN A 100 -17.02 -15.33 -7.20
CA GLN A 100 -15.77 -14.68 -6.77
C GLN A 100 -15.34 -15.14 -5.38
N LEU A 101 -16.28 -15.27 -4.44
CA LEU A 101 -16.01 -15.82 -3.10
C LEU A 101 -15.56 -17.29 -3.17
N ALA A 102 -16.14 -18.10 -4.05
CA ALA A 102 -15.69 -19.48 -4.23
C ALA A 102 -14.26 -19.56 -4.79
N GLN A 103 -13.88 -18.64 -5.71
CA GLN A 103 -12.51 -18.54 -6.24
C GLN A 103 -11.49 -18.16 -5.16
N SER A 104 -11.89 -17.37 -4.16
CA SER A 104 -11.03 -17.04 -3.01
C SER A 104 -11.04 -18.11 -1.90
N GLY A 105 -11.68 -19.26 -2.14
CA GLY A 105 -11.74 -20.39 -1.21
C GLY A 105 -12.93 -20.35 -0.24
N LEU A 106 -13.79 -19.33 -0.32
CA LEU A 106 -15.00 -19.19 0.51
C LEU A 106 -16.20 -19.82 -0.21
N GLN A 107 -16.29 -21.16 -0.15
CA GLN A 107 -17.39 -21.91 -0.74
C GLN A 107 -18.63 -21.91 0.17
N TYR A 108 -19.61 -21.08 -0.17
CA TYR A 108 -20.91 -21.08 0.51
C TYR A 108 -21.85 -22.12 -0.13
N GLY A 109 -22.37 -23.03 0.69
CA GLY A 109 -23.42 -23.97 0.29
C GLY A 109 -24.78 -23.29 0.09
N PRO A 110 -25.78 -23.97 -0.54
CA PRO A 110 -27.07 -23.37 -0.88
C PRO A 110 -27.82 -22.73 0.31
N ALA A 111 -27.72 -23.34 1.50
CA ALA A 111 -28.34 -22.83 2.73
C ALA A 111 -27.73 -21.50 3.21
N PHE A 112 -26.51 -21.17 2.81
CA PHE A 112 -25.77 -19.97 3.24
C PHE A 112 -25.71 -18.89 2.15
N ARG A 113 -26.33 -19.11 0.98
CA ARG A 113 -26.42 -18.13 -0.12
C ARG A 113 -27.66 -17.23 -0.01
N LEU A 114 -27.79 -16.52 1.10
CA LEU A 114 -29.00 -15.75 1.42
C LEU A 114 -28.93 -14.27 0.99
N LEU A 115 -27.80 -13.81 0.46
CA LEU A 115 -27.64 -12.43 -0.01
C LEU A 115 -28.46 -12.19 -1.28
N ARG A 116 -29.32 -11.16 -1.27
CA ARG A 116 -30.20 -10.79 -2.40
C ARG A 116 -29.96 -9.38 -2.91
N ASN A 117 -29.90 -8.40 -2.00
CA ASN A 117 -29.79 -6.98 -2.34
C ASN A 117 -28.44 -6.43 -1.85
N VAL A 118 -27.37 -6.75 -2.60
CA VAL A 118 -26.04 -6.26 -2.29
C VAL A 118 -25.75 -5.02 -3.12
N HIS A 119 -25.35 -3.94 -2.46
CA HIS A 119 -24.90 -2.73 -3.12
C HIS A 119 -23.48 -2.42 -2.69
N VAL A 120 -22.68 -1.93 -3.62
CA VAL A 120 -21.28 -1.57 -3.41
C VAL A 120 -21.06 -0.10 -3.78
N PRO A 121 -20.07 0.57 -3.18
CA PRO A 121 -19.71 1.90 -3.60
C PRO A 121 -19.14 1.90 -5.02
N ASP A 122 -19.36 2.99 -5.74
CA ASP A 122 -18.74 3.25 -7.04
C ASP A 122 -17.22 3.45 -6.84
N THR A 123 -16.43 2.42 -7.14
CA THR A 123 -14.98 2.51 -7.22
C THR A 123 -14.61 2.81 -8.66
N ASN A 124 -14.44 4.10 -8.97
CA ASN A 124 -13.84 4.59 -10.20
C ASN A 124 -12.32 4.49 -10.13
#